data_AF-A0A2S6XCV1-F1
#
_entry.id   AF-A0A2S6XCV1-F1
#
_cell.length_a   1.000
_cell.length_b   1.000
_cell.length_c   1.000
_cell.angle_alpha   90.00
_cell.angle_beta   90.00
_cell.angle_gamma   90.00
#
_symmetry.space_group_name_H-M   'P 1'
#
loop_
_entity.id
_entity.type
_entity.pdbx_description
1 polymer ?
#
loop_
_entity_poly.entity_id
_entity_poly.type
_entity_poly.pdbx_seq_one_letter_code
_entity_poly.pdbx_strand_id
1 'polypeptide(L)'
;MATAKTTEIVPTFDFAATEVELKGDPNLSLTDVLAKLATLPPTDPKNRPKPATAVELVTDGLMSAIQAIPKVFGQIKPRGRRQLTKAELVSLRDEKIEIDTAIKALTKRKDEIHKMVSVHFDVLADKQKRVTEQTRLDKNGHYLLASPGNAETAPVEGSGHYFTREKASDKAVLNLDKLLALYEAGEITRAELLGFTTTTRTIDETKIRRQLLNKNKRERTQAILDKITEIKPGNLSINLRGK
;
A
#
# COMPACT_ATOMS: atom_id res chain seq x y z
N MET A 1 26.64 -13.39 -15.35
CA MET A 1 25.26 -13.01 -14.99
C MET A 1 25.04 -13.42 -13.53
N ALA A 2 25.05 -12.45 -12.62
CA ALA A 2 24.84 -12.72 -11.19
C ALA A 2 23.33 -12.80 -10.93
N THR A 3 22.84 -13.99 -10.61
CA THR A 3 21.50 -14.22 -10.08
C THR A 3 21.37 -13.47 -8.75
N ALA A 4 20.56 -12.42 -8.74
CA ALA A 4 20.12 -11.75 -7.53
C ALA A 4 19.39 -12.78 -6.66
N LYS A 5 20.02 -13.24 -5.57
CA LYS A 5 19.29 -13.93 -4.51
C LYS A 5 18.43 -12.88 -3.83
N THR A 6 17.15 -12.86 -4.18
CA THR A 6 16.11 -12.23 -3.36
C THR A 6 16.21 -12.88 -1.98
N THR A 7 16.77 -12.18 -1.00
CA THR A 7 16.78 -12.64 0.38
C THR A 7 15.33 -12.75 0.79
N GLU A 8 14.79 -13.97 0.84
CA GLU A 8 13.42 -14.21 1.25
C GLU A 8 13.22 -13.62 2.65
N ILE A 9 12.29 -12.68 2.73
CA ILE A 9 11.85 -12.06 3.97
C ILE A 9 11.12 -13.15 4.76
N VAL A 10 11.75 -13.70 5.79
CA VAL A 10 11.10 -14.59 6.75
C VAL A 10 10.73 -13.74 7.96
N PRO A 11 9.46 -13.30 8.11
CA PRO A 11 9.04 -12.61 9.31
C PRO A 11 9.11 -13.55 10.51
N THR A 12 9.69 -13.08 11.61
CA THR A 12 9.66 -13.75 12.91
C THR A 12 8.73 -12.99 13.85
N PHE A 13 7.77 -13.69 14.48
CA PHE A 13 6.79 -13.08 15.38
C PHE A 13 7.08 -13.40 16.87
N ASP A 14 6.66 -12.51 17.77
CA ASP A 14 6.67 -12.74 19.23
C ASP A 14 5.32 -13.33 19.68
N PHE A 15 5.33 -14.60 20.10
CA PHE A 15 4.12 -15.35 20.38
C PHE A 15 3.57 -15.17 21.78
N ALA A 16 4.39 -14.76 22.75
CA ALA A 16 3.88 -14.43 24.07
C ALA A 16 2.98 -13.19 24.00
N ALA A 17 3.38 -12.20 23.19
CA ALA A 17 2.57 -11.03 22.87
C ALA A 17 1.34 -11.39 22.01
N THR A 18 1.52 -12.24 20.99
CA THR A 18 0.42 -12.69 20.11
C THR A 18 -0.70 -13.41 20.88
N GLU A 19 -0.37 -14.28 21.84
CA GLU A 19 -1.35 -15.02 22.64
C GLU A 19 -2.20 -14.11 23.52
N VAL A 20 -1.60 -13.10 24.15
CA VAL A 20 -2.30 -12.15 25.02
C VAL A 20 -3.33 -11.34 24.21
N GLU A 21 -2.96 -10.85 23.02
CA GLU A 21 -3.87 -10.09 22.16
C GLU A 21 -5.01 -10.95 21.61
N LEU A 22 -4.71 -12.17 21.11
CA LEU A 22 -5.74 -13.05 20.54
C LEU A 22 -6.74 -13.56 21.60
N LYS A 23 -6.33 -13.68 22.87
CA LYS A 23 -7.23 -14.00 23.99
C LYS A 23 -8.06 -12.80 24.46
N GLY A 24 -7.51 -11.59 24.34
CA GLY A 24 -8.17 -10.35 24.76
C GLY A 24 -9.35 -9.95 23.87
N ASP A 25 -9.29 -10.29 22.58
CA ASP A 25 -10.39 -10.02 21.63
C ASP A 25 -10.60 -11.18 20.62
N PRO A 26 -11.75 -11.90 20.70
CA PRO A 26 -12.08 -13.00 19.79
C PRO A 26 -12.30 -12.55 18.34
N ASN A 27 -12.58 -11.27 18.08
CA ASN A 27 -12.87 -10.72 16.75
C ASN A 27 -11.66 -10.04 16.08
N LEU A 28 -10.52 -9.97 16.77
CA LEU A 28 -9.31 -9.35 16.23
C LEU A 28 -8.79 -10.11 15.00
N SER A 29 -8.48 -9.41 13.91
CA SER A 29 -7.88 -10.05 12.73
C SER A 29 -6.51 -10.63 13.08
N LEU A 30 -6.25 -11.90 12.69
CA LEU A 30 -4.96 -12.54 12.95
C LEU A 30 -3.85 -11.82 12.17
N THR A 31 -4.14 -11.42 10.94
CA THR A 31 -3.19 -10.73 10.07
C THR A 31 -2.77 -9.37 10.61
N ASP A 32 -3.66 -8.66 11.30
CA ASP A 32 -3.33 -7.36 11.93
C ASP A 32 -2.41 -7.54 13.14
N VAL A 33 -2.62 -8.58 13.95
CA VAL A 33 -1.76 -8.93 15.09
C VAL A 33 -0.36 -9.32 14.60
N LEU A 34 -0.30 -10.21 13.62
CA LEU A 34 0.97 -10.62 13.02
C LEU A 34 1.72 -9.44 12.40
N ALA A 35 1.01 -8.50 11.76
CA ALA A 35 1.64 -7.31 11.20
C ALA A 35 2.25 -6.39 12.25
N LYS A 36 1.61 -6.23 13.42
CA LYS A 36 2.14 -5.44 14.54
C LYS A 36 3.38 -6.05 15.17
N LEU A 37 3.40 -7.38 15.27
CA LEU A 37 4.44 -8.13 15.97
C LEU A 37 5.58 -8.56 15.04
N ALA A 38 5.40 -8.40 13.73
CA ALA A 38 6.44 -8.64 12.75
C ALA A 38 7.61 -7.67 12.97
N THR A 39 8.74 -8.23 13.36
CA THR A 39 10.00 -7.48 13.35
C THR A 39 10.55 -7.51 11.93
N LEU A 40 10.31 -6.44 11.17
CA LEU A 40 10.96 -6.27 9.87
C LEU A 40 12.47 -6.09 10.09
N PRO A 41 13.34 -6.92 9.49
CA PRO A 41 14.79 -6.79 9.66
C PRO A 41 15.26 -5.41 9.19
N PRO A 42 16.36 -4.89 9.76
CA PRO A 42 16.96 -3.64 9.30
C PRO A 42 17.29 -3.74 7.81
N THR A 43 16.95 -2.70 7.05
CA THR A 43 17.28 -2.61 5.63
C THR A 43 18.80 -2.57 5.46
N ASP A 44 19.37 -3.43 4.62
CA ASP A 44 20.81 -3.41 4.32
C ASP A 44 21.21 -2.01 3.79
N PRO A 45 22.16 -1.31 4.44
CA PRO A 45 22.63 0.00 3.98
C PRO A 45 23.07 0.01 2.52
N LYS A 46 23.61 -1.11 2.01
CA LYS A 46 24.14 -1.20 0.64
C LYS A 46 23.06 -1.23 -0.44
N ASN A 47 21.85 -1.65 -0.08
CA ASN A 47 20.70 -1.77 -1.01
C ASN A 47 19.61 -0.73 -0.75
N ARG A 48 19.94 0.32 0.01
CA ARG A 48 19.00 1.38 0.36
C ARG A 48 18.70 2.25 -0.88
N PRO A 49 17.42 2.52 -1.21
CA PRO A 49 17.05 3.46 -2.28
C PRO A 49 17.74 4.82 -2.06
N LYS A 50 18.13 5.50 -3.13
CA LYS A 50 18.68 6.87 -2.99
C LYS A 50 17.56 7.85 -2.61
N PRO A 51 17.86 8.92 -1.85
CA PRO A 51 16.88 9.97 -1.57
C PRO A 51 16.25 10.49 -2.86
N ALA A 52 14.94 10.72 -2.83
CA ALA A 52 14.22 11.28 -3.98
C ALA A 52 14.78 12.66 -4.36
N THR A 53 14.92 12.91 -5.66
CA THR A 53 15.38 14.20 -6.21
C THR A 53 14.20 15.00 -6.80
N ALA A 54 14.46 16.24 -7.22
CA ALA A 54 13.45 17.16 -7.71
C ALA A 54 12.61 16.58 -8.87
N VAL A 55 11.31 16.87 -8.85
CA VAL A 55 10.32 16.29 -9.79
C VAL A 55 10.40 16.99 -11.15
N GLU A 56 10.38 16.23 -12.24
CA GLU A 56 10.23 16.76 -13.60
C GLU A 56 8.88 17.50 -13.77
N LEU A 57 8.92 18.70 -14.36
CA LEU A 57 7.73 19.53 -14.61
C LEU A 57 6.86 18.93 -15.74
N VAL A 58 5.53 19.11 -15.63
CA VAL A 58 4.56 18.71 -16.68
C VAL A 58 4.93 19.31 -18.03
N THR A 59 4.95 18.48 -19.07
CA THR A 59 5.12 18.86 -20.48
C THR A 59 3.89 19.56 -21.07
N ASP A 60 4.11 20.52 -21.98
CA ASP A 60 3.11 21.41 -22.63
C ASP A 60 1.87 20.72 -23.23
N GLY A 61 1.99 19.46 -23.66
CA GLY A 61 0.89 18.70 -24.27
C GLY A 61 -0.34 18.53 -23.36
N LEU A 62 -0.17 18.49 -22.05
CA LEU A 62 -1.26 18.24 -21.10
C LEU A 62 -2.08 19.51 -20.79
N MET A 63 -1.48 20.69 -20.96
CA MET A 63 -2.18 21.97 -20.83
C MET A 63 -3.17 22.18 -21.99
N SER A 64 -2.86 21.67 -23.18
CA SER A 64 -3.72 21.81 -24.36
C SER A 64 -5.07 21.09 -24.21
N ALA A 65 -5.10 19.90 -23.60
CA ALA A 65 -6.32 19.14 -23.36
C ALA A 65 -7.25 19.83 -22.35
N ILE A 66 -6.69 20.41 -21.28
CA ILE A 66 -7.48 21.18 -20.29
C ILE A 66 -8.09 22.42 -20.93
N GLN A 67 -7.36 23.08 -21.85
CA GLN A 67 -7.85 24.24 -22.58
C GLN A 67 -8.95 23.91 -23.61
N ALA A 68 -9.05 22.65 -24.06
CA ALA A 68 -10.05 22.21 -25.01
C ALA A 68 -11.41 21.90 -24.37
N ILE A 69 -11.44 21.48 -23.09
CA ILE A 69 -12.67 21.08 -22.37
C ILE A 69 -13.79 22.12 -22.47
N PRO A 70 -13.58 23.43 -22.20
CA PRO A 70 -14.67 24.40 -22.26
C PRO A 70 -15.37 24.49 -23.61
N LYS A 71 -14.70 24.10 -24.70
CA LYS A 71 -15.26 24.14 -26.06
C LYS A 71 -16.18 22.97 -26.34
N VAL A 72 -15.86 21.77 -25.85
CA VAL A 72 -16.58 20.53 -26.16
C VAL A 72 -17.57 20.10 -25.08
N PHE A 73 -17.39 20.58 -23.84
CA PHE A 73 -18.14 20.09 -22.70
C PHE A 73 -19.60 20.56 -22.71
N GLY A 74 -20.53 19.61 -22.59
CA GLY A 74 -21.95 19.85 -22.42
C GLY A 74 -22.67 20.41 -23.64
N GLN A 75 -22.10 20.24 -24.85
CA GLN A 75 -22.73 20.71 -26.09
C GLN A 75 -24.06 19.99 -26.39
N ILE A 76 -24.14 18.69 -26.10
CA ILE A 76 -25.35 17.89 -26.33
C ILE A 76 -26.05 17.60 -25.00
N LYS A 77 -27.25 18.20 -24.81
CA LYS A 77 -28.14 17.94 -23.66
C LYS A 77 -29.56 17.62 -24.14
N PRO A 78 -29.92 16.35 -24.32
CA PRO A 78 -31.26 15.98 -24.75
C PRO A 78 -32.31 16.43 -23.73
N ARG A 79 -33.35 17.15 -24.18
CA ARG A 79 -34.42 17.66 -23.31
C ARG A 79 -35.55 16.66 -23.04
N GLY A 80 -35.45 15.45 -23.59
CA GLY A 80 -36.46 14.41 -23.46
C GLY A 80 -35.96 13.07 -24.02
N ARG A 81 -36.72 12.00 -23.75
CA ARG A 81 -36.38 10.64 -24.18
C ARG A 81 -36.57 10.49 -25.68
N ARG A 82 -35.46 10.45 -26.43
CA ARG A 82 -35.43 10.16 -27.86
C ARG A 82 -34.11 9.49 -28.26
N GLN A 83 -34.06 8.96 -29.48
CA GLN A 83 -32.79 8.52 -30.07
C GLN A 83 -31.91 9.72 -30.41
N LEU A 84 -30.60 9.57 -30.21
CA LEU A 84 -29.60 10.55 -30.60
C LEU A 84 -29.33 10.47 -32.10
N THR A 85 -29.10 11.61 -32.73
CA THR A 85 -28.70 11.66 -34.14
C THR A 85 -27.24 11.23 -34.29
N LYS A 86 -26.84 10.84 -35.51
CA LYS A 86 -25.43 10.49 -35.79
C LYS A 86 -24.46 11.64 -35.47
N ALA A 87 -24.85 12.88 -35.76
CA ALA A 87 -24.03 14.05 -35.44
C ALA A 87 -23.88 14.23 -33.92
N GLU A 88 -24.96 14.06 -33.15
CA GLU A 88 -24.90 14.12 -31.69
C GLU A 88 -24.03 13.01 -31.08
N LEU A 89 -24.07 11.80 -31.66
CA LEU A 89 -23.21 10.71 -31.24
C LEU A 89 -21.73 11.00 -31.51
N VAL A 90 -21.40 11.67 -32.62
CA VAL A 90 -20.02 12.11 -32.92
C VAL A 90 -19.58 13.17 -31.92
N SER A 91 -20.39 14.21 -31.67
CA SER A 91 -20.06 15.24 -30.68
C SER A 91 -19.87 14.66 -29.27
N LEU A 92 -20.72 13.72 -28.83
CA LEU A 92 -20.58 13.05 -27.54
C LEU A 92 -19.35 12.13 -27.47
N ARG A 93 -18.98 11.49 -28.58
CA ARG A 93 -17.74 10.71 -28.66
C ARG A 93 -16.53 11.62 -28.49
N ASP A 94 -16.49 12.73 -29.21
CA ASP A 94 -15.36 13.67 -29.18
C ASP A 94 -15.24 14.31 -27.79
N GLU A 95 -16.37 14.73 -27.20
CA GLU A 95 -16.44 15.20 -25.82
C GLU A 95 -15.90 14.15 -24.83
N LYS A 96 -16.28 12.88 -24.98
CA LYS A 96 -15.78 11.80 -24.12
C LYS A 96 -14.27 11.62 -24.24
N ILE A 97 -13.73 11.62 -25.46
CA ILE A 97 -12.28 11.44 -25.70
C ILE A 97 -11.48 12.56 -25.02
N GLU A 98 -11.95 13.81 -25.13
CA GLU A 98 -11.30 14.96 -24.50
C GLU A 98 -11.38 14.89 -22.97
N ILE A 99 -12.54 14.51 -22.41
CA ILE A 99 -12.70 14.29 -20.96
C ILE A 99 -11.73 13.22 -20.46
N ASP A 100 -11.67 12.06 -21.13
CA ASP A 100 -10.79 10.95 -20.74
C ASP A 100 -9.30 11.37 -20.79
N THR A 101 -8.94 12.16 -21.80
CA THR A 101 -7.57 12.70 -21.96
C THR A 101 -7.24 13.70 -20.86
N ALA A 102 -8.16 14.60 -20.53
CA ALA A 102 -8.01 15.54 -19.44
C ALA A 102 -7.92 14.84 -18.07
N ILE A 103 -8.70 13.80 -17.83
CA ILE A 103 -8.61 13.00 -16.59
C ILE A 103 -7.21 12.41 -16.46
N LYS A 104 -6.66 11.79 -17.52
CA LYS A 104 -5.28 11.27 -17.50
C LYS A 104 -4.25 12.36 -17.18
N ALA A 105 -4.42 13.54 -17.78
CA ALA A 105 -3.56 14.70 -17.50
C ALA A 105 -3.61 15.15 -16.05
N LEU A 106 -4.82 15.27 -15.49
CA LEU A 106 -5.06 15.66 -14.11
C LEU A 106 -4.54 14.61 -13.13
N THR A 107 -4.70 13.32 -13.42
CA THR A 107 -4.13 12.23 -12.62
C THR A 107 -2.61 12.32 -12.60
N LYS A 108 -1.95 12.50 -13.76
CA LYS A 108 -0.50 12.67 -13.82
C LYS A 108 -0.06 13.89 -12.99
N ARG A 109 -0.76 15.01 -13.11
CA ARG A 109 -0.46 16.21 -12.31
C ARG A 109 -0.64 15.97 -10.81
N LYS A 110 -1.68 15.23 -10.41
CA LYS A 110 -1.88 14.85 -9.02
C LYS A 110 -0.72 14.00 -8.49
N ASP A 111 -0.24 13.04 -9.26
CA ASP A 111 0.91 12.20 -8.90
C ASP A 111 2.21 13.00 -8.79
N GLU A 112 2.41 14.00 -9.65
CA GLU A 112 3.53 14.93 -9.52
C GLU A 112 3.43 15.79 -8.26
N ILE A 113 2.25 16.34 -7.96
CA ILE A 113 2.01 17.07 -6.70
C ILE A 113 2.32 16.17 -5.51
N HIS A 114 1.90 14.90 -5.56
CA HIS A 114 2.21 13.92 -4.53
C HIS A 114 3.73 13.77 -4.34
N LYS A 115 4.50 13.60 -5.43
CA LYS A 115 5.96 13.53 -5.36
C LYS A 115 6.60 14.82 -4.83
N MET A 116 6.15 15.99 -5.31
CA MET A 116 6.66 17.29 -4.88
C MET A 116 6.45 17.50 -3.37
N VAL A 117 5.26 17.16 -2.88
CA VAL A 117 4.94 17.26 -1.45
C VAL A 117 5.75 16.23 -0.64
N SER A 118 5.95 15.02 -1.14
CA SER A 118 6.82 14.02 -0.48
C SER A 118 8.27 14.52 -0.34
N VAL A 119 8.83 15.12 -1.39
CA VAL A 119 10.17 15.76 -1.33
C VAL A 119 10.17 16.92 -0.32
N HIS A 120 9.11 17.72 -0.26
CA HIS A 120 8.99 18.79 0.74
C HIS A 120 9.05 18.23 2.17
N PHE A 121 8.34 17.15 2.46
CA PHE A 121 8.41 16.48 3.76
C PHE A 121 9.81 15.95 4.06
N ASP A 122 10.51 15.40 3.08
CA ASP A 122 11.88 14.91 3.26
C ASP A 122 12.84 16.06 3.64
N VAL A 123 12.74 17.19 2.93
CA VAL A 123 13.52 18.40 3.25
C VAL A 123 13.18 18.96 4.64
N LEU A 124 11.90 18.94 5.04
CA LEU A 124 11.51 19.34 6.39
C LEU A 124 12.11 18.41 7.45
N ALA A 125 12.10 17.11 7.21
CA ALA A 125 12.67 16.13 8.13
C ALA A 125 14.18 16.29 8.29
N ASP A 126 14.90 16.55 7.20
CA ASP A 126 16.33 16.86 7.21
C ASP A 126 16.61 18.14 8.01
N LYS A 127 15.86 19.23 7.75
CA LYS A 127 16.00 20.50 8.48
C LYS A 127 15.72 20.35 9.98
N GLN A 128 14.74 19.52 10.34
CA GLN A 128 14.38 19.22 11.73
C GLN A 128 15.30 18.18 12.38
N LYS A 129 16.33 17.68 11.67
CA LYS A 129 17.27 16.64 12.14
C LYS A 129 16.56 15.38 12.65
N ARG A 130 15.43 15.02 12.02
CA ARG A 130 14.66 13.79 12.35
C ARG A 130 15.17 12.55 11.62
N VAL A 131 16.09 12.74 10.67
CA VAL A 131 16.66 11.69 9.82
C VAL A 131 18.01 11.26 10.37
N THR A 132 18.23 9.95 10.42
CA THR A 132 19.51 9.31 10.76
C THR A 132 19.91 8.35 9.65
N GLU A 133 21.14 7.82 9.72
CA GLU A 133 21.61 6.77 8.81
C GLU A 133 20.73 5.50 8.85
N GLN A 134 19.97 5.31 9.93
CA GLN A 134 19.06 4.17 10.12
C GLN A 134 17.62 4.44 9.69
N THR A 135 17.28 5.68 9.29
CA THR A 135 15.93 6.00 8.82
C THR A 135 15.58 5.15 7.60
N ARG A 136 14.42 4.51 7.59
CA ARG A 136 13.99 3.69 6.44
C ARG A 136 13.53 4.57 5.28
N LEU A 137 13.77 4.10 4.07
CA LEU A 137 13.26 4.72 2.84
C LEU A 137 12.22 3.82 2.19
N ASP A 138 11.24 4.42 1.53
CA ASP A 138 10.32 3.70 0.66
C ASP A 138 11.01 3.31 -0.66
N LYS A 139 10.32 2.55 -1.50
CA LYS A 139 10.81 2.12 -2.83
C LYS A 139 11.16 3.28 -3.77
N ASN A 140 10.63 4.48 -3.51
CA ASN A 140 10.85 5.67 -4.33
C ASN A 140 11.95 6.59 -3.75
N GLY A 141 12.52 6.25 -2.59
CA GLY A 141 13.55 7.05 -1.93
C GLY A 141 13.05 8.11 -0.96
N HIS A 142 11.81 8.05 -0.49
CA HIS A 142 11.25 8.98 0.52
C HIS A 142 11.39 8.44 1.94
N TYR A 143 11.57 9.32 2.94
CA TYR A 143 11.69 8.89 4.33
C TYR A 143 10.38 8.34 4.90
N LEU A 144 10.46 7.17 5.53
CA LEU A 144 9.34 6.53 6.24
C LEU A 144 9.32 6.99 7.71
N LEU A 145 8.94 8.25 7.94
CA LEU A 145 8.86 8.84 9.29
C LEU A 145 7.45 8.83 9.87
N ALA A 146 6.43 8.91 9.03
CA ALA A 146 5.05 8.73 9.44
C ALA A 146 4.80 7.29 9.93
N SER A 147 4.00 7.15 10.98
CA SER A 147 3.51 5.86 11.48
C SER A 147 1.99 5.85 11.57
N PRO A 148 1.34 4.67 11.63
CA PRO A 148 -0.10 4.60 11.80
C PRO A 148 -0.56 5.41 13.01
N GLY A 149 -1.49 6.35 12.79
CA GLY A 149 -1.98 7.26 13.84
C GLY A 149 -1.07 8.47 14.16
N ASN A 150 0.12 8.56 13.57
CA ASN A 150 1.04 9.67 13.73
C ASN A 150 1.55 10.15 12.37
N ALA A 151 0.73 10.99 11.73
CA ALA A 151 1.02 11.59 10.43
C ALA A 151 2.01 12.74 10.56
N GLU A 152 2.84 12.94 9.53
CA GLU A 152 3.56 14.22 9.37
C GLU A 152 2.61 15.26 8.79
N THR A 153 2.75 16.51 9.21
CA THR A 153 1.89 17.61 8.76
C THR A 153 2.73 18.77 8.24
N ALA A 154 2.27 19.40 7.17
CA ALA A 154 2.89 20.58 6.57
C ALA A 154 1.80 21.64 6.29
N PRO A 155 1.76 22.76 7.04
CA PRO A 155 0.74 23.79 6.83
C PRO A 155 0.93 24.50 5.49
N VAL A 156 -0.18 24.86 4.83
CA VAL A 156 -0.18 25.73 3.65
C VAL A 156 -0.52 27.14 4.13
N GLU A 157 0.52 27.98 4.24
CA GLU A 157 0.40 29.35 4.76
C GLU A 157 -0.72 30.14 4.06
N GLY A 158 -1.51 30.86 4.85
CA GLY A 158 -2.60 31.70 4.35
C GLY A 158 -3.86 30.99 3.88
N SER A 159 -3.91 29.66 3.82
CA SER A 159 -5.05 28.93 3.22
C SER A 159 -5.96 28.20 4.21
N GLY A 160 -5.57 28.08 5.49
CA GLY A 160 -6.27 27.23 6.46
C GLY A 160 -6.17 25.73 6.19
N HIS A 161 -5.50 25.32 5.11
CA HIS A 161 -5.28 23.92 4.73
C HIS A 161 -3.88 23.46 5.13
N TYR A 162 -3.69 22.15 5.17
CA TYR A 162 -2.39 21.52 5.42
C TYR A 162 -2.29 20.19 4.68
N PHE A 163 -1.08 19.82 4.27
CA PHE A 163 -0.79 18.49 3.78
C PHE A 163 -0.50 17.54 4.94
N THR A 164 -0.91 16.28 4.81
CA THR A 164 -0.51 15.19 5.70
C THR A 164 0.21 14.10 4.93
N ARG A 165 1.27 13.54 5.51
CA ARG A 165 1.90 12.29 5.07
C ARG A 165 1.56 11.19 6.06
N GLU A 166 0.79 10.22 5.60
CA GLU A 166 0.25 9.13 6.40
C GLU A 166 0.79 7.81 5.90
N LYS A 167 1.30 6.98 6.82
CA LYS A 167 1.65 5.59 6.54
C LYS A 167 0.47 4.70 6.90
N ALA A 168 -0.01 3.92 5.94
CA ALA A 168 -0.93 2.83 6.25
C ALA A 168 -0.23 1.80 7.15
N SER A 169 -1.00 1.07 7.96
CA SER A 169 -0.44 -0.06 8.70
C SER A 169 0.15 -1.09 7.74
N ASP A 170 1.27 -1.67 8.13
CA ASP A 170 1.82 -2.84 7.45
C ASP A 170 0.77 -3.98 7.52
N LYS A 171 0.76 -4.85 6.51
CA LYS A 171 -0.20 -5.96 6.44
C LYS A 171 0.55 -7.28 6.35
N ALA A 172 0.24 -8.22 7.24
CA ALA A 172 0.67 -9.60 7.09
C ALA A 172 -0.28 -10.30 6.11
N VAL A 173 0.26 -10.94 5.09
CA VAL A 173 -0.50 -11.71 4.12
C VAL A 173 -0.02 -13.14 4.15
N LEU A 174 -0.93 -14.07 4.42
CA LEU A 174 -0.64 -15.49 4.38
C LEU A 174 -0.69 -15.97 2.92
N ASN A 175 0.38 -16.61 2.47
CA ASN A 175 0.53 -17.05 1.08
C ASN A 175 0.19 -18.54 0.94
N LEU A 176 -0.89 -18.84 0.21
CA LEU A 176 -1.36 -20.20 -0.01
C LEU A 176 -0.38 -21.01 -0.85
N ASP A 177 0.24 -20.40 -1.86
CA ASP A 177 1.17 -21.10 -2.74
C ASP A 177 2.41 -21.54 -1.95
N LYS A 178 2.89 -20.71 -1.03
CA LYS A 178 3.97 -21.10 -0.09
C LYS A 178 3.54 -22.24 0.83
N LEU A 179 2.31 -22.22 1.33
CA LEU A 179 1.79 -23.30 2.16
C LEU A 179 1.69 -24.63 1.38
N LEU A 180 1.26 -24.58 0.11
CA LEU A 180 1.21 -25.75 -0.76
C LEU A 180 2.61 -26.26 -1.10
N ALA A 181 3.56 -25.37 -1.36
CA ALA A 181 4.95 -25.75 -1.60
C ALA A 181 5.57 -26.49 -0.41
N LEU A 182 5.29 -26.05 0.84
CA LEU A 182 5.73 -26.77 2.04
C LEU A 182 5.13 -28.19 2.12
N TYR A 183 3.88 -28.36 1.69
CA TYR A 183 3.23 -29.67 1.66
C TYR A 183 3.84 -30.57 0.57
N GLU A 184 4.07 -30.04 -0.62
CA GLU A 184 4.71 -30.75 -1.74
C GLU A 184 6.16 -31.16 -1.41
N ALA A 185 6.89 -30.32 -0.67
CA ALA A 185 8.22 -30.62 -0.17
C ALA A 185 8.23 -31.64 0.99
N GLY A 186 7.06 -32.05 1.50
CA GLY A 186 6.94 -32.95 2.65
C GLY A 186 7.31 -32.31 4.00
N GLU A 187 7.49 -30.99 4.03
CA GLU A 187 7.81 -30.26 5.26
C GLU A 187 6.62 -30.17 6.21
N ILE A 188 5.39 -30.24 5.70
CA ILE A 188 4.16 -30.31 6.49
C ILE A 188 3.29 -31.49 6.06
N THR A 189 2.55 -32.03 7.01
CA THR A 189 1.60 -33.12 6.81
C THR A 189 0.28 -32.62 6.21
N ARG A 190 -0.49 -33.53 5.61
CA ARG A 190 -1.85 -33.23 5.13
C ARG A 190 -2.77 -32.72 6.25
N ALA A 191 -2.61 -33.23 7.46
CA ALA A 191 -3.38 -32.79 8.62
C ALA A 191 -3.06 -31.34 9.01
N GLU A 192 -1.80 -30.93 8.92
CA GLU A 192 -1.36 -29.55 9.12
C GLU A 192 -1.93 -28.64 8.02
N LEU A 193 -1.83 -29.04 6.75
CA LEU A 193 -2.40 -28.29 5.63
C LEU A 193 -3.91 -28.02 5.83
N LEU A 194 -4.70 -29.05 6.15
CA LEU A 194 -6.14 -28.92 6.42
C LEU A 194 -6.47 -28.13 7.70
N GLY A 195 -5.49 -28.02 8.60
CA GLY A 195 -5.55 -27.16 9.77
C GLY A 195 -5.38 -25.68 9.43
N PHE A 196 -4.76 -25.35 8.29
CA PHE A 196 -4.57 -23.98 7.82
C PHE A 196 -5.60 -23.56 6.76
N THR A 197 -6.27 -24.52 6.11
CA THR A 197 -7.21 -24.21 5.01
C THR A 197 -8.66 -24.61 5.31
N THR A 198 -9.60 -23.99 4.61
CA THR A 198 -10.98 -24.46 4.45
C THR A 198 -11.04 -25.70 3.53
N THR A 199 -12.24 -26.27 3.37
CA THR A 199 -12.49 -27.38 2.44
C THR A 199 -12.23 -26.99 0.98
N THR A 200 -12.42 -25.71 0.62
CA THR A 200 -12.16 -25.15 -0.71
C THR A 200 -10.70 -24.73 -0.90
N ARG A 201 -9.79 -25.10 0.03
CA ARG A 201 -8.36 -24.78 0.00
C ARG A 201 -8.05 -23.28 0.06
N THR A 202 -8.91 -22.48 0.67
CA THR A 202 -8.57 -21.10 1.05
C THR A 202 -7.99 -21.07 2.46
N ILE A 203 -7.09 -20.13 2.76
CA ILE A 203 -6.55 -19.99 4.11
C ILE A 203 -7.68 -19.60 5.09
N ASP A 204 -7.69 -20.23 6.25
CA ASP A 204 -8.71 -20.06 7.30
C ASP A 204 -8.06 -19.52 8.58
N GLU A 205 -8.13 -18.20 8.77
CA GLU A 205 -7.57 -17.52 9.94
C GLU A 205 -8.16 -18.03 11.26
N THR A 206 -9.42 -18.48 11.27
CA THR A 206 -10.09 -18.96 12.48
C THR A 206 -9.48 -20.27 12.94
N LYS A 207 -9.20 -21.19 12.01
CA LYS A 207 -8.51 -22.45 12.33
C LYS A 207 -7.08 -22.19 12.80
N ILE A 208 -6.34 -21.30 12.13
CA ILE A 208 -4.97 -20.96 12.51
C ILE A 208 -4.94 -20.38 13.92
N ARG A 209 -5.83 -19.42 14.22
CA ARG A 209 -6.01 -18.84 15.56
C ARG A 209 -6.28 -19.92 16.61
N ARG A 210 -7.19 -20.87 16.34
CA ARG A 210 -7.46 -22.00 17.25
C ARG A 210 -6.21 -22.85 17.50
N GLN A 211 -5.38 -23.08 16.48
CA GLN A 211 -4.14 -23.83 16.63
C GLN A 211 -3.08 -23.07 17.43
N LEU A 212 -2.94 -21.76 17.24
CA LEU A 212 -2.04 -20.90 18.02
C LEU A 212 -2.42 -20.87 19.52
N LEU A 213 -3.72 -20.86 19.82
CA LEU A 213 -4.23 -20.91 21.19
C LEU A 213 -4.04 -22.30 21.83
N ASN A 214 -3.80 -23.36 21.06
CA ASN A 214 -3.52 -24.69 21.57
C ASN A 214 -2.02 -24.87 21.86
N LYS A 215 -1.67 -25.02 23.14
CA LYS A 215 -0.27 -25.16 23.62
C LYS A 215 0.53 -26.23 22.87
N ASN A 216 -0.07 -27.37 22.54
CA ASN A 216 0.63 -28.51 21.93
C ASN A 216 0.91 -28.32 20.42
N LYS A 217 0.17 -27.43 19.75
CA LYS A 217 0.30 -27.19 18.30
C LYS A 217 0.94 -25.85 17.99
N ARG A 218 1.10 -25.00 18.99
CA ARG A 218 1.53 -23.61 18.86
C ARG A 218 2.86 -23.48 18.13
N GLU A 219 3.92 -24.08 18.67
CA GLU A 219 5.29 -23.93 18.14
C GLU A 219 5.37 -24.37 16.67
N ARG A 220 4.70 -25.48 16.36
CA ARG A 220 4.63 -26.00 15.00
C ARG A 220 3.84 -25.09 14.06
N THR A 221 2.70 -24.56 14.53
CA THR A 221 1.86 -23.62 13.76
C THR A 221 2.62 -22.32 13.48
N GLN A 222 3.35 -21.83 14.47
CA GLN A 222 4.26 -20.67 14.37
C GLN A 222 5.33 -20.89 13.30
N ALA A 223 6.05 -22.01 13.36
CA ALA A 223 7.12 -22.29 12.39
C ALA A 223 6.61 -22.35 10.94
N ILE A 224 5.35 -22.77 10.74
CA ILE A 224 4.70 -22.73 9.44
C ILE A 224 4.34 -21.28 9.07
N LEU A 225 3.76 -20.51 10.00
CA LEU A 225 3.41 -19.10 9.78
C LEU A 225 4.60 -18.25 9.38
N ASP A 226 5.74 -18.41 10.04
CA ASP A 226 6.98 -17.69 9.71
C ASP A 226 7.39 -17.91 8.23
N LYS A 227 7.17 -19.13 7.72
CA LYS A 227 7.51 -19.50 6.33
C LYS A 227 6.49 -19.03 5.29
N ILE A 228 5.20 -18.97 5.64
CA ILE A 228 4.13 -18.66 4.68
C ILE A 228 3.67 -17.21 4.72
N THR A 229 4.05 -16.45 5.76
CA THR A 229 3.61 -15.06 5.92
C THR A 229 4.54 -14.11 5.18
N GLU A 230 3.94 -13.16 4.47
CA GLU A 230 4.63 -12.05 3.82
C GLU A 230 4.15 -10.74 4.42
N ILE A 231 5.10 -9.87 4.77
CA ILE A 231 4.75 -8.52 5.22
C ILE A 231 4.71 -7.60 4.01
N LYS A 232 3.51 -7.09 3.70
CA LYS A 232 3.33 -6.00 2.75
C LYS A 232 3.48 -4.68 3.51
N PRO A 233 4.55 -3.90 3.25
CA PRO A 233 4.70 -2.61 3.89
C PRO A 233 3.53 -1.69 3.51
N GLY A 234 3.03 -0.94 4.47
CA GLY A 234 2.01 0.06 4.24
C GLY A 234 2.52 1.16 3.31
N ASN A 235 1.68 1.59 2.38
CA ASN A 235 2.03 2.68 1.48
C ASN A 235 1.98 4.03 2.22
N LEU A 236 2.86 4.94 1.84
CA LEU A 236 2.70 6.36 2.15
C LEU A 236 1.60 6.95 1.28
N SER A 237 0.82 7.83 1.87
CA SER A 237 -0.18 8.65 1.18
C SER A 237 -0.02 10.10 1.58
N ILE A 238 -0.14 10.99 0.61
CA ILE A 238 -0.27 12.43 0.84
C ILE A 238 -1.73 12.83 0.67
N ASN A 239 -2.26 13.52 1.67
CA ASN A 239 -3.61 14.08 1.64
C ASN A 239 -3.57 15.58 1.90
N LEU A 240 -4.46 16.33 1.25
CA LEU A 240 -4.74 17.72 1.60
C LEU A 240 -5.94 17.74 2.54
N ARG A 241 -5.81 18.39 3.70
CA ARG A 241 -6.87 18.52 4.70
C ARG A 241 -7.20 20.00 4.92
N GLY A 242 -8.47 20.28 5.13
CA GLY A 242 -8.95 21.57 5.65
C GLY A 242 -9.09 21.52 7.17
N LYS A 243 -9.05 22.68 7.81
CA LYS A 243 -9.56 22.85 9.17
C LYS A 243 -11.07 22.71 9.22
#